data_AF-K9T6K0-F1
#
_entry.id   AF-K9T6K0-F1
#
_cell.length_a   1.000
_cell.length_b   1.000
_cell.length_c   1.000
_cell.angle_alpha   90.00
_cell.angle_beta   90.00
_cell.angle_gamma   90.00
#
_symmetry.space_group_name_H-M   'P 1'
#
loop_
_entity.id
_entity.type
_entity.pdbx_description
1 polymer ?
#
loop_
_entity_poly.entity_id
_entity_poly.type
_entity_poly.pdbx_seq_one_letter_code
_entity_poly.pdbx_strand_id
1 'polypeptide(L)'
;MWDGSDLNGKTILLHNGDDGFGDIIQLIRYAPLVAQKGGRVIFACPKPLFRLFGCISGIDRLVILEDKLPDTDVYLPLLSLLYYLGTTLETIPAKIPYINLPKNDQWKDGNLPIVPQGFPKTRFKIGIVWSSGHRER
;
A
#
# COMPACT_ATOMS: atom_id res chain seq x y z
N MET A 1 7.21 19.28 -4.78
CA MET A 1 6.01 18.72 -4.13
C MET A 1 4.86 18.77 -5.12
N TRP A 2 4.04 17.73 -5.21
CA TRP A 2 2.86 17.69 -6.08
C TRP A 2 1.66 18.40 -5.44
N ASP A 3 0.77 18.97 -6.25
CA ASP A 3 -0.34 19.83 -5.84
C ASP A 3 -1.73 19.29 -6.24
N GLY A 4 -1.81 18.05 -6.73
CA GLY A 4 -3.07 17.44 -7.20
C GLY A 4 -3.40 17.69 -8.67
N SER A 5 -2.63 18.54 -9.36
CA SER A 5 -2.77 18.79 -10.80
C SER A 5 -2.43 17.55 -11.64
N ASP A 6 -2.84 17.56 -12.92
CA ASP A 6 -2.49 16.47 -13.84
C ASP A 6 -0.97 16.37 -14.01
N LEU A 7 -0.46 15.14 -13.95
CA LEU A 7 0.98 14.88 -13.98
C LEU A 7 1.57 15.05 -15.38
N ASN A 8 0.77 14.94 -16.44
CA ASN A 8 1.19 15.23 -17.82
C ASN A 8 2.52 14.54 -18.21
N GLY A 9 2.63 13.24 -17.89
CA GLY A 9 3.82 12.42 -18.14
C GLY A 9 4.94 12.51 -17.09
N LYS A 10 4.82 13.41 -16.10
CA LYS A 10 5.77 13.52 -14.99
C LYS A 10 5.79 12.26 -14.12
N THR A 11 6.93 12.03 -13.51
CA THR A 11 7.14 10.98 -12.51
C THR A 11 6.92 11.55 -11.11
N ILE A 12 6.06 10.90 -10.34
CA ILE A 12 5.79 11.23 -8.94
C ILE A 12 6.38 10.17 -8.00
N LEU A 13 7.10 10.63 -6.99
CA LEU A 13 7.48 9.82 -5.83
C LEU A 13 6.43 9.92 -4.73
N LEU A 14 5.74 8.83 -4.45
CA LEU A 14 4.96 8.66 -3.22
C LEU A 14 5.88 8.11 -2.12
N HIS A 15 5.75 8.63 -0.90
CA HIS A 15 6.49 8.14 0.25
C HIS A 15 5.61 8.15 1.51
N ASN A 16 6.00 7.42 2.53
CA ASN A 16 5.21 7.22 3.74
C ASN A 16 5.40 8.30 4.82
N GLY A 17 6.27 9.29 4.64
CA GLY A 17 6.55 10.30 5.67
C GLY A 17 6.75 9.68 7.06
N ASP A 18 5.96 10.13 8.04
CA ASP A 18 5.91 9.60 9.40
C ASP A 18 4.76 8.61 9.65
N ASP A 19 4.08 8.14 8.59
CA ASP A 19 2.90 7.27 8.68
C ASP A 19 3.24 5.89 9.27
N GLY A 20 2.27 5.29 9.97
CA GLY A 20 2.37 3.92 10.46
C GLY A 20 2.11 2.90 9.35
N PHE A 21 2.51 1.64 9.55
CA PHE A 21 2.28 0.59 8.54
C PHE A 21 0.79 0.38 8.22
N GLY A 22 -0.10 0.57 9.20
CA GLY A 22 -1.54 0.52 8.99
C GLY A 22 -2.01 1.58 8.00
N ASP A 23 -1.53 2.82 8.16
CA ASP A 23 -1.88 3.94 7.27
C ASP A 23 -1.36 3.69 5.87
N ILE A 24 -0.11 3.22 5.73
CA ILE A 24 0.47 2.90 4.41
C ILE A 24 -0.37 1.83 3.71
N ILE A 25 -0.72 0.74 4.42
CA ILE A 25 -1.58 -0.31 3.89
C ILE A 25 -2.93 0.28 3.46
N GLN A 26 -3.56 1.13 4.26
CA GLN A 26 -4.84 1.71 3.89
C GLN A 26 -4.75 2.68 2.71
N LEU A 27 -3.71 3.52 2.66
CA LEU A 27 -3.58 4.64 1.72
C LEU A 27 -3.00 4.23 0.36
N ILE A 28 -2.32 3.09 0.27
CA ILE A 28 -1.77 2.62 -1.02
C ILE A 28 -2.87 2.38 -2.08
N ARG A 29 -4.13 2.22 -1.65
CA ARG A 29 -5.31 2.13 -2.52
C ARG A 29 -5.54 3.36 -3.41
N TYR A 30 -4.89 4.48 -3.11
CA TYR A 30 -4.97 5.71 -3.89
C TYR A 30 -3.97 5.76 -5.05
N ALA A 31 -2.96 4.87 -5.09
CA ALA A 31 -1.99 4.84 -6.19
C ALA A 31 -2.62 4.76 -7.59
N PRO A 32 -3.68 3.95 -7.84
CA PRO A 32 -4.39 3.97 -9.12
C PRO A 32 -4.97 5.33 -9.51
N LEU A 33 -5.45 6.12 -8.55
CA LEU A 33 -6.02 7.44 -8.82
C LEU A 33 -4.93 8.46 -9.18
N VAL A 34 -3.75 8.33 -8.57
CA VAL A 34 -2.58 9.15 -8.95
C VAL A 34 -2.11 8.78 -10.35
N ALA A 35 -2.04 7.49 -10.68
CA ALA A 35 -1.68 7.05 -12.04
C ALA A 35 -2.68 7.58 -13.10
N GLN A 36 -3.96 7.69 -12.78
CA GLN A 36 -4.99 8.27 -13.65
C GLN A 36 -4.78 9.76 -13.95
N LYS A 37 -3.93 10.47 -13.19
CA LYS A 37 -3.48 11.84 -13.50
C LYS A 37 -2.47 11.89 -14.64
N GLY A 38 -2.18 10.76 -15.29
CA GLY A 38 -1.38 10.69 -16.51
C GLY A 38 0.13 10.74 -16.28
N GLY A 39 0.61 10.27 -15.13
CA GLY A 39 2.03 10.23 -14.77
C GLY A 39 2.51 8.84 -14.39
N ARG A 40 3.81 8.73 -14.07
CA ARG A 40 4.43 7.50 -13.58
C ARG A 40 4.55 7.55 -12.06
N VAL A 41 4.06 6.54 -11.37
CA VAL A 41 4.04 6.49 -9.91
C VAL A 41 5.17 5.59 -9.41
N ILE A 42 6.09 6.18 -8.65
CA ILE A 42 7.10 5.45 -7.89
C ILE A 42 6.68 5.49 -6.43
N PHE A 43 6.68 4.35 -5.74
CA PHE A 43 6.45 4.29 -4.30
C PHE A 43 7.73 3.91 -3.55
N ALA A 44 8.19 4.79 -2.66
CA ALA A 44 9.23 4.52 -1.68
C ALA A 44 8.61 3.80 -0.48
N CYS A 45 8.78 2.49 -0.45
CA CYS A 45 8.13 1.58 0.47
C CYS A 45 9.08 1.18 1.61
N PRO A 46 8.63 1.24 2.88
CA PRO A 46 9.38 0.65 3.98
C PRO A 46 9.66 -0.82 3.71
N LYS A 47 10.90 -1.26 3.95
CA LYS A 47 11.36 -2.63 3.70
C LYS A 47 10.39 -3.73 4.19
N PRO A 48 9.75 -3.65 5.38
CA PRO A 48 8.81 -4.68 5.84
C PRO A 48 7.55 -4.85 4.98
N LEU A 49 7.13 -3.79 4.27
CA LEU A 49 5.93 -3.81 3.42
C LEU A 49 6.24 -4.09 1.95
N PHE A 50 7.52 -4.12 1.57
CA PHE A 50 7.94 -4.23 0.16
C PHE A 50 7.36 -5.47 -0.53
N ARG A 51 7.43 -6.64 0.12
CA ARG A 51 6.85 -7.89 -0.41
C ARG A 51 5.33 -7.79 -0.59
N LEU A 52 4.63 -7.12 0.32
CA LEU A 52 3.17 -6.99 0.30
C LEU A 52 2.69 -6.14 -0.88
N PHE A 53 3.45 -5.10 -1.24
CA PHE A 53 3.06 -4.18 -2.32
C PHE A 53 3.61 -4.53 -3.69
N GLY A 54 4.16 -5.73 -3.88
CA GLY A 54 4.72 -6.17 -5.16
C GLY A 54 3.71 -6.21 -6.33
N CYS A 55 2.40 -6.12 -6.07
CA CYS A 55 1.34 -6.16 -7.07
C CYS A 55 0.21 -5.14 -6.80
N ILE A 56 0.58 -3.88 -6.55
CA ILE A 56 -0.38 -2.78 -6.47
C ILE A 56 -0.63 -2.18 -7.86
N SER A 57 -1.90 -2.03 -8.22
CA SER A 57 -2.28 -1.35 -9.46
C SER A 57 -1.88 0.13 -9.42
N GLY A 58 -1.37 0.66 -10.53
CA GLY A 58 -1.01 2.08 -10.63
C GLY A 58 0.31 2.46 -9.95
N ILE A 59 1.11 1.50 -9.49
CA ILE A 59 2.52 1.72 -9.13
C ILE A 59 3.37 1.18 -10.28
N ASP A 60 4.11 2.07 -10.95
CA ASP A 60 5.05 1.68 -12.02
C ASP A 60 6.33 1.08 -11.43
N ARG A 61 6.78 1.60 -10.29
CA ARG A 61 8.00 1.13 -9.62
C ARG A 61 7.87 1.18 -8.11
N LEU A 62 8.18 0.07 -7.47
CA LEU A 62 8.37 -0.02 -6.02
C LEU A 62 9.87 0.07 -5.72
N VAL A 63 10.26 0.94 -4.78
CA VAL A 63 11.65 1.04 -4.28
C VAL A 63 11.65 0.95 -2.76
N ILE A 64 12.75 0.50 -2.18
CA ILE A 64 12.90 0.47 -0.73
C ILE A 64 13.22 1.90 -0.26
N LEU A 65 12.49 2.36 0.75
CA LEU A 65 12.61 3.74 1.26
C LEU A 65 14.03 4.05 1.75
N GLU A 66 14.69 3.08 2.38
CA GLU A 66 16.01 3.20 2.96
C GLU A 66 17.15 3.17 1.93
N ASP A 67 16.85 2.82 0.67
CA ASP A 67 17.83 2.81 -0.42
C ASP A 67 17.94 4.18 -1.10
N LYS A 68 18.90 4.32 -2.03
CA LYS A 68 18.99 5.50 -2.89
C LYS A 68 17.72 5.62 -3.76
N LEU A 69 16.93 6.64 -3.49
CA LEU A 69 15.72 6.93 -4.24
C LEU A 69 16.03 7.44 -5.66
N PRO A 70 15.21 7.07 -6.67
CA PRO A 70 15.37 7.57 -8.03
C PRO A 70 14.99 9.05 -8.12
N ASP A 71 15.53 9.74 -9.12
CA ASP A 71 15.12 11.10 -9.44
C ASP A 71 13.66 11.12 -9.94
N THR A 72 12.88 12.09 -9.47
CA THR A 72 11.46 12.28 -9.82
C THR A 72 11.13 13.75 -9.95
N ASP A 73 10.18 14.10 -10.82
CA ASP A 73 9.79 15.48 -11.07
C ASP A 73 9.05 16.11 -9.88
N VAL A 74 8.21 15.31 -9.21
CA VAL A 74 7.43 15.72 -8.03
C VAL A 74 7.40 14.60 -7.00
N TYR A 75 7.07 14.96 -5.76
CA TYR A 75 6.93 14.00 -4.67
C TYR A 75 5.73 14.39 -3.80
N LEU A 76 5.17 13.42 -3.09
CA LEU A 76 4.09 13.65 -2.13
C LEU A 76 4.04 12.56 -1.04
N PRO A 77 3.82 12.92 0.23
CA PRO A 77 3.48 11.95 1.28
C PRO A 77 2.14 11.24 0.98
N LEU A 78 2.03 9.96 1.32
CA LEU A 78 0.83 9.14 1.14
C LEU A 78 -0.40 9.77 1.78
N LEU A 79 -0.31 10.20 3.04
CA LEU A 79 -1.44 10.81 3.75
C LEU A 79 -1.95 12.09 3.07
N SER A 80 -1.07 12.86 2.44
CA SER A 80 -1.44 14.08 1.72
C SER A 80 -2.30 13.80 0.49
N LEU A 81 -2.35 12.56 -0.02
CA LEU A 81 -3.24 12.18 -1.12
C LEU A 81 -4.72 12.40 -0.78
N LEU A 82 -5.11 12.19 0.48
CA LEU A 82 -6.48 12.42 0.93
C LEU A 82 -6.92 13.86 0.65
N TYR A 83 -6.03 14.81 0.95
CA TYR A 83 -6.26 16.23 0.74
C TYR A 83 -6.30 16.58 -0.76
N TYR A 84 -5.25 16.21 -1.51
CA TYR A 84 -5.12 16.59 -2.92
C TYR A 84 -6.12 15.89 -3.86
N LEU A 85 -6.64 14.74 -3.46
CA LEU A 85 -7.70 14.03 -4.19
C LEU A 85 -9.11 14.41 -3.69
N GLY A 86 -9.23 15.30 -2.72
CA GLY A 86 -10.53 15.74 -2.18
C GLY A 86 -11.34 14.58 -1.60
N THR A 87 -10.69 13.67 -0.87
CA THR A 87 -11.35 12.50 -0.29
C THR A 87 -12.42 12.93 0.71
N THR A 88 -13.63 12.41 0.52
CA THR A 88 -14.73 12.40 1.49
C THR A 88 -15.00 10.96 1.89
N LEU A 89 -15.86 10.74 2.89
CA LEU A 89 -16.23 9.38 3.31
C LEU A 89 -16.80 8.55 2.17
N GLU A 90 -17.52 9.19 1.26
CA GLU A 90 -18.20 8.57 0.12
C GLU A 90 -17.24 8.28 -1.05
N THR A 91 -16.09 8.94 -1.11
CA THR A 91 -15.13 8.82 -2.22
C THR A 91 -13.89 7.99 -1.88
N ILE A 92 -13.82 7.40 -0.68
CA ILE A 92 -12.76 6.46 -0.32
C ILE A 92 -12.74 5.31 -1.35
N PRO A 93 -11.59 5.03 -2.01
CA PRO A 93 -11.50 3.94 -2.97
C PRO A 93 -11.90 2.60 -2.33
N ALA A 94 -12.96 1.99 -2.85
CA ALA A 94 -13.56 0.78 -2.30
C ALA A 94 -13.41 -0.46 -3.20
N LYS A 95 -12.55 -0.40 -4.22
CA LYS A 95 -12.27 -1.56 -5.08
C LYS A 95 -11.40 -2.57 -4.32
N ILE A 96 -12.01 -3.68 -3.89
CA ILE A 96 -11.34 -4.78 -3.18
C ILE A 96 -11.23 -6.01 -4.10
N PRO A 97 -10.08 -6.72 -4.14
CA PRO A 97 -8.84 -6.41 -3.42
C PRO A 97 -8.06 -5.27 -4.09
N TYR A 98 -7.48 -4.38 -3.28
CA TYR A 98 -6.52 -3.36 -3.76
C TYR A 98 -5.07 -3.79 -3.57
N ILE A 99 -4.83 -4.84 -2.78
CA ILE A 99 -3.54 -5.55 -2.64
C ILE A 99 -3.72 -6.94 -3.23
N ASN A 100 -2.93 -7.27 -4.25
CA ASN A 100 -2.96 -8.59 -4.88
C ASN A 100 -1.75 -9.41 -4.48
N LEU A 101 -1.93 -10.73 -4.40
CA LEU A 101 -0.81 -11.64 -4.21
C LEU A 101 0.06 -11.71 -5.47
N PRO A 102 1.40 -11.65 -5.34
CA PRO A 102 2.29 -11.75 -6.49
C PRO A 102 2.13 -13.07 -7.23
N LYS A 103 2.02 -13.04 -8.58
CA LYS A 103 2.64 -13.97 -9.57
C LYS A 103 3.04 -15.39 -9.10
N ASN A 104 4.07 -15.44 -8.28
CA ASN A 104 4.77 -16.67 -7.91
C ASN A 104 4.69 -16.93 -6.41
N ASP A 105 3.68 -16.41 -5.71
CA ASP A 105 3.52 -16.68 -4.28
C ASP A 105 3.08 -18.13 -4.06
N GLN A 106 3.77 -18.83 -3.17
CA GLN A 106 3.53 -20.25 -2.84
C GLN A 106 2.13 -20.50 -2.27
N TRP A 107 1.44 -19.45 -1.85
CA TRP A 107 0.09 -19.48 -1.28
C TRP A 107 -1.03 -19.29 -2.31
N LYS A 108 -0.70 -19.17 -3.60
CA LYS A 108 -1.65 -18.87 -4.68
C LYS A 108 -2.75 -19.90 -4.89
N ASP A 109 -2.43 -21.17 -4.67
CA ASP A 109 -3.36 -22.28 -4.94
C ASP A 109 -4.39 -22.46 -3.82
N GLY A 110 -4.55 -21.48 -2.93
CA GLY A 110 -5.47 -21.57 -1.80
C GLY A 110 -5.00 -22.56 -0.72
N ASN A 111 -3.75 -23.02 -0.79
CA ASN A 111 -3.07 -23.80 0.25
C ASN A 111 -2.71 -22.94 1.48
N LEU A 112 -3.61 -22.03 1.86
CA LEU A 112 -3.63 -21.54 3.22
C LEU A 112 -3.85 -22.76 4.13
N PRO A 113 -3.26 -22.81 5.34
CA PRO A 113 -3.57 -23.88 6.28
C PRO A 113 -5.09 -23.95 6.45
N ILE A 114 -5.71 -25.01 5.91
CA ILE A 114 -7.15 -25.16 5.95
C ILE A 114 -7.53 -25.22 7.41
N VAL A 115 -8.29 -24.24 7.85
CA VAL A 115 -9.02 -24.25 9.11
C VAL A 115 -10.01 -25.42 9.02
N PRO A 116 -9.80 -26.55 9.71
CA PRO A 116 -10.63 -27.72 9.50
C PRO A 116 -12.09 -27.39 9.87
N GLN A 117 -13.03 -27.68 8.97
CA GLN A 117 -14.46 -27.57 9.30
C GLN A 117 -14.77 -28.51 10.47
N GLY A 118 -15.32 -27.96 11.56
CA GLY A 118 -15.64 -28.71 12.76
C GLY A 118 -14.54 -28.68 13.83
N PHE A 119 -14.04 -27.51 14.20
CA PHE A 119 -13.17 -27.38 15.37
C PHE A 119 -13.81 -28.03 16.61
N PRO A 120 -13.17 -29.03 17.22
CA PRO A 120 -13.63 -29.54 18.50
C PRO A 120 -13.62 -28.40 19.52
N LYS A 121 -14.70 -28.24 20.29
CA LYS A 121 -14.80 -27.23 21.38
C LYS A 121 -13.67 -27.34 22.41
N THR A 122 -12.92 -28.44 22.39
CA THR A 122 -11.85 -28.82 23.32
C THR A 122 -10.43 -28.55 22.82
N ARG A 123 -10.22 -28.03 21.59
CA ARG A 123 -8.87 -27.64 21.13
C ARG A 123 -8.57 -26.16 21.34
N PHE A 124 -7.29 -25.87 21.55
CA PHE A 124 -6.72 -24.54 21.73
C PHE A 124 -7.10 -23.60 20.58
N LYS A 125 -7.67 -22.44 20.90
CA LYS A 125 -8.08 -21.40 19.93
C LYS A 125 -6.98 -20.34 19.85
N ILE A 126 -6.53 -20.02 18.65
CA ILE A 126 -5.56 -18.95 18.40
C ILE A 126 -6.32 -17.71 17.95
N GLY A 127 -6.29 -16.66 18.76
CA GLY A 127 -6.73 -15.32 18.36
C GLY A 127 -5.55 -14.56 17.78
N ILE A 128 -5.76 -13.91 16.63
CA ILE A 128 -4.78 -12.96 16.09
C ILE A 128 -5.14 -11.59 16.70
N VAL A 129 -4.30 -11.10 17.59
CA VAL A 129 -4.32 -9.72 18.05
C VAL A 129 -3.31 -8.93 17.22
N TRP A 130 -3.75 -7.83 16.64
CA TRP A 130 -2.87 -6.84 16.06
C TRP A 130 -2.71 -5.70 17.06
N SER A 131 -1.47 -5.33 17.36
CA SER A 131 -1.12 -4.10 18.07
C SER A 131 -0.26 -3.22 17.16
N SER A 132 -0.39 -1.90 17.30
CA SER A 132 0.56 -1.00 16.66
C SER A 132 1.96 -1.21 17.25
N GLY A 133 2.97 -1.15 16.39
CA GLY A 133 4.38 -1.24 16.83
C GLY A 133 4.80 0.00 17.60
N HIS A 134 5.72 -0.17 18.56
CA HIS A 134 6.37 0.92 19.27
C HIS A 134 7.47 1.50 18.37
N ARG A 135 7.41 2.79 18.02
CA ARG A 135 8.56 3.51 17.46
C ARG A 135 9.36 4.06 18.63
N GLU A 136 10.61 3.60 18.77
CA GLU A 136 11.59 4.35 19.57
C GLU A 136 11.81 5.69 18.87
N ARG A 137 11.64 6.78 19.63
CA ARG A 137 11.84 8.16 19.15
C ARG A 137 13.31 8.53 19.24
#